data_AF-A0A832N8E0-F1
#
_entry.id   AF-A0A832N8E0-F1
#
_cell.length_a   1.000
_cell.length_b   1.000
_cell.length_c   1.000
_cell.angle_alpha   90.00
_cell.angle_beta   90.00
_cell.angle_gamma   90.00
#
_symmetry.space_group_name_H-M   'P 1'
#
loop_
_entity.id
_entity.type
_entity.pdbx_description
1 polymer ?
#
loop_
_entity_poly.entity_id
_entity_poly.type
_entity_poly.pdbx_seq_one_letter_code
_entity_poly.pdbx_strand_id
1 'polypeptide(L)'
;LQGRWHRVITGFVLLWEERCFREAVSTEVFFRAAGEEELRAYVATGEPMDKAGAYAVQGHGAVFIEAVRGDFFNVIGLPVARVYACLRAWGFERRWEGRLSW
;
A
#
# COMPACT_ATOMS: atom_id res chain seq x y z
N LEU A 1 -4.38 5.27 15.82
CA LEU A 1 -4.62 5.84 14.47
C LEU A 1 -6.06 6.31 14.26
N GLN A 2 -7.01 5.91 15.13
CA GLN A 2 -8.43 6.28 14.99
C GLN A 2 -8.68 7.80 14.88
N GLY A 3 -9.70 8.17 14.12
CA GLY A 3 -10.23 9.53 13.99
C GLY A 3 -9.28 10.53 13.33
N ARG A 4 -8.21 10.07 12.68
CA ARG A 4 -7.20 10.94 12.06
C ARG A 4 -6.74 10.38 10.72
N TRP A 5 -6.25 11.31 9.89
CA TRP A 5 -5.44 10.96 8.73
C TRP A 5 -4.02 10.62 9.18
N HIS A 6 -3.46 9.56 8.62
CA HIS A 6 -2.03 9.28 8.67
C HIS A 6 -1.51 9.00 7.27
N ARG A 7 -0.18 9.01 7.13
CA ARG A 7 0.48 8.86 5.85
C ARG A 7 1.26 7.56 5.81
N VAL A 8 1.07 6.82 4.72
CA VAL A 8 1.87 5.65 4.37
C VAL A 8 2.79 6.04 3.22
N ILE A 9 4.10 5.91 3.43
CA ILE A 9 5.12 6.29 2.46
C ILE A 9 5.90 5.03 2.09
N THR A 10 5.86 4.64 0.81
CA THR A 10 6.67 3.53 0.29
C THR A 10 7.73 4.10 -0.64
N GLY A 11 8.99 3.88 -0.29
CA GLY A 11 10.12 4.11 -1.17
C GLY A 11 10.38 2.88 -2.05
N PHE A 12 10.70 3.10 -3.32
CA PHE A 12 11.18 2.04 -4.21
C PHE A 12 12.42 2.50 -4.98
N VAL A 13 13.21 1.51 -5.41
CA VAL A 13 14.42 1.73 -6.21
C VAL A 13 14.39 0.80 -7.42
N LEU A 14 14.66 1.34 -8.61
CA LEU A 14 14.92 0.57 -9.82
C LEU A 14 16.42 0.64 -10.11
N LEU A 15 17.04 -0.52 -10.32
CA LEU A 15 18.44 -0.66 -10.69
C LEU A 15 18.52 -1.44 -11.99
N TRP A 16 19.24 -0.89 -12.97
CA TRP A 16 19.51 -1.57 -14.24
C TRP A 16 20.84 -1.10 -14.82
N GLU A 17 21.81 -2.00 -14.95
CA GLU A 17 23.19 -1.64 -15.33
C GLU A 17 23.71 -0.49 -14.44
N GLU A 18 24.19 0.60 -15.05
CA GLU A 18 24.65 1.81 -14.35
C GLU A 18 23.51 2.79 -13.98
N ARG A 19 22.25 2.45 -14.27
CA ARG A 19 21.10 3.31 -13.98
C ARG A 19 20.52 3.01 -12.60
N CYS A 20 20.28 4.06 -11.84
CA CYS A 20 19.60 4.00 -10.55
C CYS A 20 18.50 5.07 -10.50
N PHE A 21 17.26 4.65 -10.27
CA PHE A 21 16.13 5.54 -10.02
C PHE A 21 15.55 5.25 -8.64
N ARG A 22 15.24 6.31 -7.88
CA ARG A 22 14.71 6.23 -6.52
C ARG A 22 13.53 7.19 -6.43
N GLU A 23 12.41 6.69 -5.94
CA GLU A 23 11.21 7.50 -5.73
C GLU A 23 10.50 7.01 -4.47
N ALA A 24 9.71 7.89 -3.85
CA ALA A 24 8.80 7.55 -2.78
C ALA A 24 7.39 8.04 -3.10
N VAL A 25 6.41 7.20 -2.81
CA VAL A 25 4.99 7.51 -3.01
C VAL A 25 4.32 7.64 -1.65
N SER A 26 3.54 8.70 -1.50
CA SER A 26 2.81 9.02 -0.27
C SER A 26 1.32 8.84 -0.49
N THR A 27 0.67 8.05 0.37
CA THR A 27 -0.78 7.87 0.41
C THR A 27 -1.30 8.25 1.79
N GLU A 28 -2.41 8.99 1.84
CA GLU A 28 -3.08 9.30 3.10
C GLU A 28 -4.20 8.29 3.36
N VAL A 29 -4.30 7.82 4.60
CA VAL A 29 -5.28 6.83 5.05
C VAL A 29 -6.01 7.42 6.26
N PHE A 30 -7.33 7.40 6.23
CA PHE A 30 -8.18 7.83 7.33
C PHE A 30 -8.73 6.62 8.05
N PHE A 31 -8.56 6.60 9.37
CA PHE A 31 -9.19 5.60 10.21
C PHE A 31 -10.44 6.18 10.85
N ARG A 32 -11.55 5.46 10.77
CA ARG A 32 -12.75 5.80 11.54
C ARG A 32 -12.49 5.71 13.04
N ALA A 33 -13.40 6.27 13.82
CA ALA A 33 -13.48 5.95 15.24
C ALA A 33 -13.88 4.47 15.42
N ALA A 34 -13.29 3.83 16.44
CA ALA A 34 -13.59 2.45 16.80
C ALA A 34 -13.84 2.33 18.30
N GLY A 35 -14.78 1.47 18.69
CA GLY A 35 -15.07 1.21 20.09
C GLY A 35 -13.93 0.45 20.76
N GLU A 36 -13.82 0.54 22.09
CA GLU A 36 -12.74 -0.12 22.82
C GLU A 36 -12.80 -1.64 22.69
N GLU A 37 -13.99 -2.23 22.71
CA GLU A 37 -14.19 -3.68 22.51
C GLU A 37 -13.71 -4.15 21.14
N GLU A 38 -14.00 -3.38 20.09
CA GLU A 38 -13.56 -3.67 18.73
C GLU A 38 -12.03 -3.63 18.62
N LEU A 39 -11.39 -2.63 19.24
CA LEU A 39 -9.94 -2.52 19.29
C LEU A 39 -9.31 -3.67 20.08
N ARG A 40 -9.88 -4.07 21.22
CA ARG A 40 -9.40 -5.23 21.99
C ARG A 40 -9.51 -6.52 21.18
N ALA A 41 -10.64 -6.74 20.50
CA ALA A 41 -10.84 -7.90 19.64
C ALA A 41 -9.81 -7.94 18.51
N TYR A 42 -9.52 -6.78 17.90
CA TYR A 42 -8.49 -6.67 16.88
C TYR A 42 -7.09 -6.98 17.41
N VAL A 43 -6.72 -6.43 18.57
CA VAL A 43 -5.43 -6.72 19.22
C VAL A 43 -5.27 -8.20 19.53
N ALA A 44 -6.35 -8.87 19.94
CA ALA A 44 -6.36 -10.30 20.23
C ALA A 44 -6.08 -11.19 18.99
N THR A 45 -6.25 -10.67 17.77
CA THR A 45 -5.89 -11.42 16.54
C THR A 45 -4.39 -11.61 16.35
N GLY A 46 -3.56 -10.80 17.03
CA GLY A 46 -2.10 -10.80 16.86
C GLY A 46 -1.61 -10.12 15.58
N GLU A 47 -2.48 -9.86 14.59
CA GLU A 47 -2.16 -9.12 13.36
C GLU A 47 -1.41 -7.78 13.59
N PRO A 48 -1.79 -6.92 14.56
CA PRO A 48 -1.11 -5.63 14.74
C PRO A 48 0.36 -5.74 15.18
N MET A 49 0.81 -6.89 15.69
CA MET A 49 2.13 -7.03 16.32
C MET A 49 3.28 -7.12 15.31
N ASP A 50 2.98 -7.48 14.07
CA ASP A 50 3.97 -7.66 12.98
C ASP A 50 3.86 -6.58 11.90
N LYS A 51 3.11 -5.50 12.14
CA LYS A 51 2.80 -4.49 11.12
C LYS A 51 3.18 -3.09 11.57
N ALA A 52 3.90 -2.37 10.74
CA ALA A 52 4.16 -0.95 10.94
C ALA A 52 2.82 -0.19 10.99
N GLY A 53 2.61 0.62 12.03
CA GLY A 53 1.32 1.29 12.27
C GLY A 53 0.24 0.37 12.85
N ALA A 54 0.56 -0.87 13.19
CA ALA A 54 -0.33 -1.83 13.83
C ALA A 54 -1.60 -2.13 13.03
N TYR A 55 -1.52 -2.14 11.69
CA TYR A 55 -2.61 -2.64 10.85
C TYR A 55 -2.16 -3.23 9.51
N ALA A 56 -2.95 -4.16 8.97
CA ALA A 56 -2.81 -4.62 7.59
C ALA A 56 -4.02 -4.17 6.76
N VAL A 57 -3.77 -3.49 5.63
CA VAL A 57 -4.82 -3.04 4.69
C VAL A 57 -5.53 -4.20 3.97
N GLN A 58 -4.92 -5.38 3.96
CA GLN A 58 -5.50 -6.62 3.42
C GLN A 58 -5.95 -7.60 4.52
N GLY A 59 -5.86 -7.20 5.79
CA GLY A 59 -6.16 -8.04 6.94
C GLY A 59 -7.36 -7.54 7.75
N HIS A 60 -7.46 -8.00 8.99
CA HIS A 60 -8.50 -7.58 9.93
C HIS A 60 -8.49 -6.07 10.17
N GLY A 61 -7.33 -5.42 10.08
CA GLY A 61 -7.19 -3.96 10.23
C GLY A 61 -7.90 -3.14 9.15
N ALA A 62 -8.30 -3.75 8.03
CA ALA A 62 -9.02 -3.09 6.95
C ALA A 62 -10.37 -2.50 7.41
N VAL A 63 -11.00 -3.10 8.42
CA VAL A 63 -12.30 -2.65 8.95
C VAL A 63 -12.28 -1.25 9.60
N PHE A 64 -11.08 -0.75 9.91
CA PHE A 64 -10.88 0.58 10.45
C PHE A 64 -10.61 1.64 9.39
N ILE A 65 -10.29 1.25 8.15
CA ILE A 65 -10.00 2.17 7.05
C ILE A 65 -11.31 2.70 6.48
N GLU A 66 -11.56 3.99 6.64
CA GLU A 66 -12.75 4.65 6.12
C GLU A 66 -12.47 5.32 4.78
N ALA A 67 -11.28 5.89 4.59
CA ALA A 67 -10.92 6.54 3.34
C ALA A 67 -9.43 6.41 3.02
N VAL A 68 -9.11 6.38 1.73
CA VAL A 68 -7.74 6.40 1.20
C VAL A 68 -7.65 7.50 0.15
N ARG A 69 -6.62 8.35 0.25
CA ARG A 69 -6.30 9.40 -0.73
C ARG A 69 -4.91 9.17 -1.29
N GLY A 70 -4.85 8.76 -2.55
CA GLY A 70 -3.61 8.43 -3.25
C GLY A 70 -3.64 7.00 -3.79
N ASP A 71 -2.48 6.36 -3.79
CA ASP A 71 -2.30 5.02 -4.35
C ASP A 71 -2.59 3.94 -3.30
N PHE A 72 -3.58 3.08 -3.55
CA PHE A 72 -3.90 1.96 -2.66
C PHE A 72 -2.80 0.90 -2.63
N PHE A 73 -2.16 0.61 -3.76
CA PHE A 73 -1.07 -0.37 -3.83
C PHE A 73 0.18 0.12 -3.09
N ASN A 74 0.37 1.44 -3.03
CA ASN A 74 1.36 2.05 -2.14
C ASN A 74 1.13 1.69 -0.67
N VAL A 75 -0.14 1.61 -0.22
CA VAL A 75 -0.49 1.20 1.16
C VAL A 75 -0.24 -0.29 1.38
N ILE A 76 -0.40 -1.12 0.35
CA ILE A 76 -0.03 -2.56 0.40
C ILE A 76 1.49 -2.72 0.53
N GLY A 77 2.27 -1.81 -0.07
CA GLY A 77 3.73 -1.79 0.03
C GLY A 77 4.47 -1.72 -1.31
N LEU A 78 3.78 -1.54 -2.43
CA LEU A 78 4.43 -1.27 -3.72
C LEU A 78 3.52 -0.42 -4.63
N PRO A 79 3.89 0.81 -5.00
CA PRO A 79 3.11 1.65 -5.91
C PRO A 79 3.20 1.15 -7.36
N VAL A 80 2.48 0.07 -7.68
CA VAL A 80 2.60 -0.70 -8.92
C VAL A 80 2.49 0.17 -10.17
N ALA A 81 1.52 1.10 -10.20
CA ALA A 81 1.31 1.99 -11.34
C ALA A 81 2.51 2.92 -11.57
N ARG A 82 3.12 3.43 -10.49
CA ARG A 82 4.33 4.28 -10.57
C ARG A 82 5.53 3.49 -11.05
N VAL A 83 5.78 2.32 -10.43
CA VAL A 83 6.86 1.41 -10.84
C VAL A 83 6.74 1.05 -12.32
N TYR A 84 5.53 0.70 -12.77
CA TYR A 84 5.27 0.38 -14.18
C TYR A 84 5.56 1.56 -15.11
N ALA A 85 5.12 2.77 -14.75
CA ALA A 85 5.40 3.97 -15.54
C ALA A 85 6.91 4.24 -15.66
N CYS A 86 7.67 4.08 -14.57
CA CYS A 86 9.13 4.23 -14.58
C CYS A 86 9.81 3.18 -15.47
N LEU A 87 9.40 1.91 -15.38
CA LEU A 87 9.92 0.84 -16.23
C LEU A 87 9.64 1.13 -17.72
N ARG A 88 8.43 1.60 -18.05
CA ARG A 88 8.08 2.01 -19.41
C ARG A 88 8.96 3.17 -19.90
N ALA A 89 9.23 4.16 -19.04
CA ALA A 89 10.11 5.28 -19.36
C ALA A 89 11.57 4.85 -19.59
N TRP A 90 11.98 3.72 -19.00
CA TRP A 90 13.30 3.11 -19.23
C TRP A 90 13.36 2.20 -20.47
N GLY A 91 12.26 2.06 -21.21
CA GLY A 91 12.17 1.24 -22.41
C GLY A 91 11.78 -0.22 -22.16
N PHE A 92 11.39 -0.59 -20.93
CA PHE A 92 10.87 -1.93 -20.65
C PHE A 92 9.40 -2.02 -21.05
N GLU A 93 9.10 -2.87 -22.02
CA GLU A 93 7.73 -3.14 -22.44
C GLU A 93 7.16 -4.37 -21.73
N ARG A 94 5.90 -4.27 -21.31
CA ARG A 94 5.14 -5.45 -20.86
C ARG A 94 4.59 -6.16 -22.09
N ARG A 95 4.99 -7.42 -22.27
CA ARG A 95 4.30 -8.34 -23.18
C ARG A 95 3.05 -8.85 -22.48
N TRP A 96 1.90 -8.62 -23.09
CA TRP A 96 0.65 -9.23 -22.66
C TRP A 96 0.48 -10.53 -23.43
N GLU A 97 0.87 -11.65 -22.82
CA GLU A 97 0.58 -12.96 -23.39
C GLU A 97 -0.77 -13.44 -22.85
N GLY A 98 -1.80 -13.36 -23.68
CA GLY A 98 -3.15 -13.79 -23.34
C GLY A 98 -4.09 -13.72 -24.55
N ARG A 99 -4.58 -14.89 -24.98
CA ARG A 99 -5.62 -15.02 -25.99
C ARG A 99 -6.94 -14.56 -25.33
N LEU A 100 -7.53 -13.48 -25.84
CA LEU A 100 -8.86 -13.04 -25.41
C LEU A 100 -9.88 -14.12 -25.80
N SER A 101 -10.27 -14.96 -24.85
CA SER A 101 -11.51 -15.73 -24.93
C SER A 101 -12.56 -14.98 -24.13
N TRP A 102 -13.45 -14.29 -24.84
CA TRP A 102 -14.72 -13.83 -24.30
C TRP A 102 -15.75 -14.95 -24.37
#